data_AF-A0A951CL82-F1
#
_entry.id   AF-A0A951CL82-F1
#
_cell.length_a   1.000
_cell.length_b   1.000
_cell.length_c   1.000
_cell.angle_alpha   90.00
_cell.angle_beta   90.00
_cell.angle_gamma   90.00
#
_symmetry.space_group_name_H-M   'P 1'
#
loop_
_entity.id
_entity.type
_entity.pdbx_description
1 polymer ?
#
loop_
_entity_poly.entity_id
_entity_poly.type
_entity_poly.pdbx_seq_one_letter_code
_entity_poly.pdbx_strand_id
1 'polypeptide(L)'
;MQGKATLAGHPLHPLFVTLPIGCFAAAVIADLISIWQGPVFWAAMSTWLILFGVIGGLIAAFFGFVDYLSAPMTARAKSVAAWHMTLNIAMIVIFGWACAIRFLDHTSVAGYALTGLGFVLLAISGWLGGEVAHGHLVGSSEQDTGRTREAADNTARAPQERAQRRQMVR
;
A
#
# COMPACT_ATOMS: atom_id res chain seq x y z
N MET A 1 4.57 9.88 -13.08
CA MET A 1 3.16 10.19 -13.42
C MET A 1 2.28 9.26 -12.61
N GLN A 2 1.34 9.82 -11.83
CA GLN A 2 0.57 9.16 -10.77
C GLN A 2 -0.39 8.07 -11.32
N GLY A 3 -0.52 6.95 -10.59
CA GLY A 3 -1.56 5.94 -10.82
C GLY A 3 -2.95 6.56 -10.65
N LYS A 4 -3.88 6.17 -11.52
CA LYS A 4 -5.07 6.98 -11.87
C LYS A 4 -6.31 6.76 -11.00
N ALA A 5 -6.26 6.02 -9.88
CA ALA A 5 -7.39 6.02 -8.93
C ALA A 5 -7.28 7.22 -7.98
N THR A 6 -7.46 8.42 -8.50
CA THR A 6 -7.44 9.67 -7.72
C THR A 6 -8.84 10.25 -7.58
N LEU A 7 -9.28 10.54 -6.36
CA LEU A 7 -10.44 11.39 -6.10
C LEU A 7 -9.91 12.75 -5.65
N ALA A 8 -10.31 13.81 -6.36
CA ALA A 8 -9.85 15.18 -6.11
C ALA A 8 -8.31 15.34 -6.07
N GLY A 9 -7.56 14.51 -6.81
CA GLY A 9 -6.10 14.54 -6.85
C GLY A 9 -5.39 13.77 -5.72
N HIS A 10 -6.14 13.19 -4.78
CA HIS A 10 -5.60 12.33 -3.73
C HIS A 10 -5.70 10.84 -4.12
N PRO A 11 -4.64 10.05 -3.92
CA PRO A 11 -4.66 8.63 -4.21
C PRO A 11 -5.67 7.94 -3.28
N LEU A 12 -6.63 7.23 -3.86
CA LEU A 12 -7.70 6.57 -3.11
C LEU A 12 -7.20 5.36 -2.33
N HIS A 13 -6.25 4.63 -2.90
CA HIS A 13 -5.74 3.42 -2.26
C HIS A 13 -5.14 3.68 -0.86
N PRO A 14 -4.23 4.66 -0.64
CA PRO A 14 -3.74 5.00 0.70
C PRO A 14 -4.84 5.45 1.68
N LEU A 15 -5.89 6.11 1.19
CA LEU A 15 -7.02 6.51 2.05
C LEU A 15 -7.74 5.27 2.59
N PHE A 16 -8.10 4.34 1.70
CA PHE A 16 -8.87 3.15 2.09
C PHE A 16 -8.05 2.09 2.83
N VAL A 17 -6.72 2.08 2.69
CA VAL A 17 -5.85 1.13 3.41
C VAL A 17 -5.75 1.45 4.92
N THR A 18 -6.02 2.69 5.34
CA THR A 18 -5.97 3.06 6.77
C THR A 18 -7.00 2.31 7.62
N LEU A 19 -8.23 2.15 7.11
CA LEU A 19 -9.33 1.47 7.79
C LEU A 19 -9.00 -0.01 8.12
N PRO A 20 -8.66 -0.89 7.15
CA PRO A 20 -8.35 -2.28 7.44
C PRO A 20 -7.13 -2.43 8.36
N ILE A 21 -6.08 -1.61 8.19
CA ILE A 21 -4.91 -1.66 9.08
C ILE A 21 -5.34 -1.39 10.54
N GLY A 22 -6.09 -0.31 10.76
CA GLY A 22 -6.57 0.05 12.10
C GLY A 22 -7.47 -1.03 12.69
N CYS A 23 -8.42 -1.54 11.90
CA CYS A 23 -9.33 -2.60 12.32
C CYS A 23 -8.60 -3.90 12.71
N PHE A 24 -7.70 -4.40 11.86
CA PHE A 24 -6.97 -5.63 12.15
C PHE A 24 -6.01 -5.48 13.33
N ALA A 25 -5.31 -4.35 13.45
CA ALA A 25 -4.45 -4.08 14.60
C ALA A 25 -5.28 -4.00 15.91
N ALA A 26 -6.40 -3.30 15.88
CA ALA A 26 -7.31 -3.21 17.03
C ALA A 26 -7.92 -4.57 17.39
N ALA A 27 -8.22 -5.43 16.41
CA ALA A 27 -8.72 -6.78 16.65
C ALA A 27 -7.69 -7.64 17.41
N VAL A 28 -6.41 -7.55 17.04
CA VAL A 28 -5.32 -8.24 17.77
C VAL A 28 -5.21 -7.72 19.20
N ILE A 29 -5.28 -6.40 19.41
CA ILE A 29 -5.27 -5.82 20.75
C ILE A 29 -6.45 -6.32 21.58
N ALA A 30 -7.65 -6.35 20.98
CA ALA A 30 -8.85 -6.88 21.60
C ALA A 30 -8.68 -8.37 21.96
N ASP A 31 -8.09 -9.17 21.08
CA ASP A 31 -7.79 -10.58 21.35
C ASP A 31 -6.82 -10.75 22.52
N LEU A 32 -5.77 -9.92 22.62
CA LEU A 32 -4.84 -9.95 23.75
C LEU A 32 -5.54 -9.60 25.08
N ILE A 33 -6.40 -8.58 25.07
CA ILE A 33 -7.19 -8.21 26.25
C ILE A 33 -8.19 -9.33 26.59
N SER A 34 -8.79 -9.96 25.59
CA SER A 34 -9.71 -11.09 25.75
C SER A 34 -9.05 -12.27 26.46
N ILE A 35 -7.78 -12.54 26.16
CA ILE A 35 -7.01 -13.61 26.81
C ILE A 35 -6.69 -13.23 28.27
N TRP A 36 -6.42 -11.95 28.54
CA TRP A 36 -5.99 -11.49 29.85
C TRP A 36 -7.14 -11.21 30.84
N GLN A 37 -8.21 -10.54 30.40
CA GLN A 37 -9.34 -10.12 31.23
C GLN A 37 -10.59 -10.99 31.07
N GLY A 38 -10.61 -11.87 30.06
CA GLY A 38 -11.74 -12.71 29.72
C GLY A 38 -12.53 -12.24 28.48
N PRO A 39 -13.27 -13.15 27.82
CA PRO A 39 -13.70 -12.95 26.44
C PRO A 39 -15.02 -12.20 26.24
N VAL A 40 -15.82 -12.01 27.28
CA VAL A 40 -17.25 -11.62 27.20
C VAL A 40 -17.50 -10.47 26.21
N PHE A 41 -16.69 -9.42 26.28
CA PHE A 41 -16.80 -8.26 25.38
C PHE A 41 -15.72 -8.27 24.29
N TRP A 42 -14.47 -8.52 24.66
CA TRP A 42 -13.32 -8.32 23.80
C TRP A 42 -13.25 -9.30 22.62
N ALA A 43 -13.69 -10.55 22.81
CA ALA A 43 -13.72 -11.54 21.73
C ALA A 43 -14.76 -11.19 20.65
N ALA A 44 -15.92 -10.69 21.06
CA ALA A 44 -16.96 -10.20 20.16
C ALA A 44 -16.51 -8.93 19.44
N MET A 45 -15.90 -7.98 20.17
CA MET A 45 -15.36 -6.74 19.59
C MET A 45 -14.30 -7.04 18.51
N SER A 46 -13.36 -7.95 18.80
CA SER A 46 -12.37 -8.43 17.82
C SER A 46 -13.04 -9.00 16.57
N THR A 47 -14.10 -9.80 16.72
CA THR A 47 -14.86 -10.38 15.60
C THR A 47 -15.47 -9.29 14.70
N TRP A 48 -16.09 -8.27 15.29
CA TRP A 48 -16.64 -7.13 14.53
C TRP A 48 -15.55 -6.28 13.86
N LEU A 49 -14.43 -6.05 14.55
CA LEU A 49 -13.28 -5.35 13.97
C LEU A 49 -12.71 -6.10 12.77
N ILE A 50 -12.58 -7.43 12.85
CA ILE A 50 -12.17 -8.26 11.72
C ILE A 50 -13.16 -8.12 10.56
N LEU A 51 -14.47 -8.15 10.82
CA LEU A 51 -15.48 -7.96 9.77
C LEU A 51 -15.31 -6.61 9.05
N PHE A 52 -15.23 -5.50 9.80
CA PHE A 52 -15.03 -4.18 9.21
C PHE A 52 -13.69 -4.06 8.49
N GLY A 53 -12.64 -4.69 9.04
CA GLY A 53 -11.33 -4.78 8.40
C GLY A 53 -11.37 -5.54 7.08
N VAL A 54 -12.10 -6.65 7.00
CA VAL A 54 -12.28 -7.41 5.74
C VAL A 54 -13.02 -6.58 4.69
N ILE A 55 -14.12 -5.92 5.08
CA ILE A 55 -14.87 -5.04 4.17
C ILE A 55 -13.98 -3.90 3.66
N GLY A 56 -13.29 -3.20 4.56
CA GLY A 56 -12.35 -2.15 4.20
C GLY A 56 -11.18 -2.65 3.34
N GLY A 57 -10.68 -3.86 3.63
CA GLY A 57 -9.61 -4.52 2.89
C GLY A 57 -10.01 -4.84 1.46
N LEU A 58 -11.24 -5.31 1.23
CA LEU A 58 -11.77 -5.56 -0.12
C LEU A 58 -11.88 -4.26 -0.93
N ILE A 59 -12.35 -3.18 -0.31
CA ILE A 59 -12.41 -1.85 -0.95
C ILE A 59 -11.00 -1.37 -1.29
N ALA A 60 -10.05 -1.47 -0.35
CA ALA A 60 -8.66 -1.09 -0.55
C ALA A 60 -7.98 -1.92 -1.65
N ALA A 61 -8.26 -3.23 -1.71
CA ALA A 61 -7.74 -4.14 -2.73
C ALA A 61 -8.25 -3.79 -4.12
N PHE A 62 -9.53 -3.40 -4.25
CA PHE A 62 -10.08 -2.93 -5.52
C PHE A 62 -9.34 -1.69 -6.04
N PHE A 63 -9.20 -0.65 -5.21
CA PHE A 63 -8.47 0.55 -5.62
C PHE A 63 -6.98 0.28 -5.87
N GLY A 64 -6.35 -0.56 -5.04
CA GLY A 64 -4.95 -0.96 -5.23
C GLY A 64 -4.72 -1.72 -6.53
N PHE A 65 -5.68 -2.55 -6.95
CA PHE A 65 -5.62 -3.24 -8.24
C PHE A 65 -5.74 -2.27 -9.42
N VAL A 66 -6.65 -1.28 -9.34
CA VAL A 66 -6.77 -0.22 -10.35
C VAL A 66 -5.47 0.58 -10.45
N ASP A 67 -4.85 0.91 -9.31
CA ASP A 67 -3.56 1.60 -9.29
C ASP A 67 -2.44 0.74 -9.88
N TYR A 68 -2.38 -0.55 -9.56
CA TYR A 68 -1.40 -1.48 -10.11
C TYR A 68 -1.47 -1.59 -11.64
N LEU A 69 -2.67 -1.56 -12.22
CA LEU A 69 -2.85 -1.59 -13.69
C LEU A 69 -2.49 -0.26 -14.36
N SER A 70 -2.65 0.86 -13.65
CA SER A 70 -2.55 2.19 -14.23
C SER A 70 -1.19 2.86 -14.00
N ALA A 71 -0.44 2.44 -12.99
CA ALA A 71 0.79 3.10 -12.58
C ALA A 71 1.97 2.71 -13.49
N PRO A 72 2.72 3.68 -14.04
CA PRO A 72 3.99 3.39 -14.70
C PRO A 72 5.01 2.93 -13.63
N MET A 73 5.47 1.69 -13.75
CA MET A 73 6.37 1.01 -12.82
C MET A 73 7.58 0.43 -13.56
N THR A 74 8.74 0.42 -12.90
CA THR A 74 9.86 -0.41 -13.35
C THR A 74 9.52 -1.90 -13.17
N ALA A 75 10.21 -2.81 -13.89
CA ALA A 75 9.98 -4.25 -13.76
C ALA A 75 10.13 -4.74 -12.31
N ARG A 76 11.11 -4.20 -11.58
CA ARG A 76 11.33 -4.48 -10.16
C ARG A 76 10.16 -3.98 -9.29
N ALA A 77 9.75 -2.73 -9.45
CA ALA A 77 8.63 -2.17 -8.70
C ALA A 77 7.32 -2.94 -8.95
N LYS A 78 7.09 -3.35 -10.19
CA LYS A 78 5.91 -4.16 -10.56
C LYS A 78 5.92 -5.54 -9.89
N SER A 79 7.08 -6.18 -9.80
CA SER A 79 7.23 -7.46 -9.10
C SER A 79 6.95 -7.34 -7.59
N VAL A 80 7.49 -6.31 -6.93
CA VAL A 80 7.22 -6.07 -5.51
C VAL A 80 5.74 -5.72 -5.28
N ALA A 81 5.14 -4.91 -6.14
CA ALA A 81 3.72 -4.57 -6.07
C ALA A 81 2.82 -5.81 -6.28
N ALA A 82 3.19 -6.73 -7.17
CA ALA A 82 2.48 -7.99 -7.34
C ALA A 82 2.54 -8.85 -6.07
N TRP A 83 3.72 -9.00 -5.47
CA TRP A 83 3.87 -9.71 -4.20
C TRP A 83 3.07 -9.08 -3.06
N HIS A 84 3.12 -7.75 -2.95
CA HIS A 84 2.31 -7.01 -1.99
C HIS A 84 0.81 -7.29 -2.18
N MET A 85 0.32 -7.22 -3.41
CA MET A 85 -1.09 -7.50 -3.72
C MET A 85 -1.48 -8.94 -3.36
N THR A 86 -0.65 -9.93 -3.72
CA THR A 86 -0.87 -11.34 -3.39
C THR A 86 -0.95 -11.55 -1.87
N LEU A 87 -0.02 -10.96 -1.10
CA LEU A 87 -0.02 -11.05 0.35
C LEU A 87 -1.29 -10.44 0.96
N ASN A 88 -1.74 -9.29 0.46
CA ASN A 88 -2.97 -8.66 0.97
C ASN A 88 -4.22 -9.49 0.67
N ILE A 89 -4.32 -10.10 -0.51
CA ILE A 89 -5.45 -10.99 -0.84
C ILE A 89 -5.45 -12.20 0.10
N ALA A 90 -4.29 -12.84 0.28
CA ALA A 90 -4.15 -13.97 1.21
C ALA A 90 -4.53 -13.57 2.65
N MET A 91 -4.06 -12.41 3.10
CA MET A 91 -4.39 -11.84 4.41
C MET A 91 -5.89 -11.59 4.57
N ILE A 92 -6.57 -11.00 3.57
CA ILE A 92 -8.03 -10.78 3.59
C ILE A 92 -8.77 -12.11 3.68
N VAL A 93 -8.33 -13.14 2.95
CA VAL A 93 -8.92 -14.49 3.03
C VAL A 93 -8.75 -15.10 4.42
N ILE A 94 -7.56 -14.98 5.02
CA ILE A 94 -7.27 -15.48 6.37
C ILE A 94 -8.15 -14.78 7.41
N PHE A 95 -8.25 -13.45 7.37
CA PHE A 95 -9.15 -12.70 8.25
C PHE A 95 -10.61 -13.01 7.97
N GLY A 96 -11.02 -13.21 6.72
CA GLY A 96 -12.37 -13.64 6.37
C GLY A 96 -12.72 -15.01 6.96
N TRP A 97 -11.78 -15.95 6.92
CA TRP A 97 -11.95 -17.27 7.53
C TRP A 97 -11.96 -17.20 9.06
N ALA A 98 -11.09 -16.38 9.66
CA ALA A 98 -11.12 -16.08 11.09
C ALA A 98 -12.50 -15.52 11.50
N CYS A 99 -13.02 -14.58 10.72
CA CYS A 99 -14.32 -13.95 10.93
C CYS A 99 -15.45 -14.99 10.89
N ALA A 100 -15.47 -15.85 9.87
CA ALA A 100 -16.50 -16.88 9.71
C ALA A 100 -16.52 -17.86 10.90
N ILE A 101 -15.35 -18.36 11.33
CA ILE A 101 -15.25 -19.24 12.50
C ILE A 101 -15.70 -18.49 13.77
N ARG A 102 -15.30 -17.23 13.92
CA ARG A 102 -15.59 -16.44 15.13
C ARG A 102 -17.03 -16.00 15.26
N PHE A 103 -17.80 -15.95 14.17
CA PHE A 103 -19.25 -15.77 14.25
C PHE A 103 -19.98 -17.02 14.76
N LEU A 104 -19.36 -18.19 14.70
CA LEU A 104 -19.88 -19.40 15.34
C LEU A 104 -19.43 -19.50 16.80
N ASP A 105 -18.18 -19.14 17.08
CA ASP A 105 -17.60 -19.10 18.43
C ASP A 105 -16.55 -18.00 18.50
N HIS A 106 -16.90 -16.89 19.16
CA HIS A 106 -16.00 -15.75 19.34
C HIS A 106 -14.69 -16.11 20.04
N THR A 107 -14.67 -17.19 20.82
CA THR A 107 -13.51 -17.66 21.61
C THR A 107 -12.74 -18.79 20.95
N SER A 108 -13.04 -19.10 19.69
CA SER A 108 -12.38 -20.18 18.97
C SER A 108 -10.86 -20.00 18.93
N VAL A 109 -10.12 -21.02 19.40
CA VAL A 109 -8.65 -21.06 19.34
C VAL A 109 -8.15 -20.91 17.90
N ALA A 110 -8.84 -21.52 16.93
CA ALA A 110 -8.53 -21.36 15.52
C ALA A 110 -8.73 -19.91 15.06
N GLY A 111 -9.79 -19.26 15.54
CA GLY A 111 -10.04 -17.84 15.30
C GLY A 111 -8.88 -16.95 15.77
N TYR A 112 -8.43 -17.12 17.01
CA TYR A 112 -7.26 -16.39 17.55
C TYR A 112 -5.97 -16.66 16.75
N ALA A 113 -5.72 -17.92 16.40
CA ALA A 113 -4.54 -18.30 15.62
C ALA A 113 -4.53 -17.64 14.24
N LEU A 114 -5.68 -17.61 13.57
CA LEU A 114 -5.84 -16.96 12.26
C LEU A 114 -5.73 -15.43 12.35
N THR A 115 -6.27 -14.80 13.41
CA THR A 115 -6.06 -13.36 13.66
C THR A 115 -4.57 -13.06 13.79
N GLY A 116 -3.84 -13.85 14.59
CA GLY A 116 -2.39 -13.71 14.77
C GLY A 116 -1.60 -13.89 13.47
N LEU A 117 -1.92 -14.95 12.70
CA LEU A 117 -1.31 -15.19 11.40
C LEU A 117 -1.58 -14.04 10.41
N GLY A 118 -2.84 -13.58 10.36
CA GLY A 118 -3.24 -12.44 9.53
C GLY A 118 -2.47 -11.17 9.89
N PHE A 119 -2.22 -10.93 11.18
CA PHE A 119 -1.45 -9.78 11.64
C PHE A 119 0.04 -9.86 11.26
N VAL A 120 0.65 -11.04 11.32
CA VAL A 120 2.03 -11.23 10.83
C VAL A 120 2.11 -10.93 9.34
N LEU A 121 1.15 -11.42 8.55
CA LEU A 121 1.07 -11.11 7.12
C LEU A 121 0.84 -9.61 6.86
N LEU A 122 0.01 -8.95 7.68
CA LEU A 122 -0.22 -7.51 7.61
C LEU A 122 1.09 -6.73 7.80
N ALA A 123 1.92 -7.12 8.78
CA ALA A 123 3.20 -6.47 9.04
C ALA A 123 4.19 -6.67 7.87
N ILE A 124 4.30 -7.90 7.35
CA ILE A 124 5.15 -8.20 6.18
C ILE A 124 4.67 -7.42 4.95
N SER A 125 3.35 -7.43 4.69
CA SER A 125 2.74 -6.69 3.60
C SER A 125 2.98 -5.19 3.72
N GLY A 126 2.85 -4.63 4.93
CA GLY A 126 3.12 -3.21 5.23
C GLY A 126 4.55 -2.80 4.90
N TRP A 127 5.53 -3.65 5.19
CA TRP A 127 6.92 -3.42 4.79
C TRP A 127 7.06 -3.36 3.26
N LEU A 128 6.49 -4.32 2.53
CA LEU A 128 6.50 -4.32 1.07
C LEU A 128 5.79 -3.09 0.47
N GLY A 129 4.68 -2.66 1.07
CA GLY A 129 3.94 -1.47 0.64
C GLY A 129 4.80 -0.21 0.77
N GLY A 130 5.57 -0.10 1.86
CA GLY A 130 6.59 0.93 2.02
C GLY A 130 7.64 0.90 0.91
N GLU A 131 8.19 -0.28 0.58
CA GLU A 131 9.18 -0.44 -0.48
C GLU A 131 8.65 0.01 -1.86
N VAL A 132 7.39 -0.34 -2.19
CA VAL A 132 6.74 0.12 -3.43
C VAL A 132 6.61 1.64 -3.44
N ALA A 133 6.13 2.24 -2.34
CA ALA A 133 5.95 3.69 -2.23
C ALA A 133 7.27 4.46 -2.36
N HIS A 134 8.36 3.99 -1.73
CA HIS A 134 9.67 4.63 -1.81
C HIS A 134 10.37 4.37 -3.15
N GLY A 135 10.20 3.19 -3.75
CA GLY A 135 10.75 2.86 -5.08
C GLY A 135 10.21 3.77 -6.20
N HIS A 136 8.99 4.30 -6.04
CA HIS A 136 8.43 5.32 -6.94
C HIS A 136 9.08 6.70 -6.82
N LEU A 137 9.66 7.04 -5.65
CA LEU A 137 10.39 8.30 -5.46
C LEU A 137 11.77 8.27 -6.14
N VAL A 138 12.41 7.11 -6.23
CA VAL A 138 13.72 6.99 -6.89
C VAL A 138 13.63 7.34 -8.39
N GLY A 139 12.50 7.05 -9.05
CA GLY A 139 12.26 7.48 -10.44
C GLY A 139 12.14 9.00 -10.64
N SER A 140 11.79 9.76 -9.58
CA SER A 140 11.81 11.22 -9.62
C SER A 140 13.23 11.78 -9.53
N SER A 141 14.14 11.10 -8.83
CA SER A 141 15.54 11.54 -8.72
C SER A 141 16.32 11.39 -10.03
N GLU A 142 16.07 10.34 -10.83
CA GLU A 142 16.68 10.19 -12.15
C GLU A 142 16.11 11.18 -13.17
N GLN A 143 14.79 11.45 -13.13
CA GLN A 143 14.18 12.48 -13.98
C GLN A 143 14.64 13.89 -13.62
N ASP A 144 14.80 14.19 -12.32
CA ASP A 144 15.32 15.47 -11.86
C ASP A 144 16.79 15.64 -12.22
N THR A 145 17.60 14.58 -12.10
CA THR A 145 19.01 14.58 -12.53
C THR A 145 19.14 14.74 -14.05
N GLY A 146 18.28 14.09 -14.83
CA GLY A 146 18.24 14.21 -16.29
C GLY A 146 17.83 15.60 -16.74
N ARG A 147 16.78 16.17 -16.13
CA ARG A 147 16.30 17.53 -16.41
C ARG A 147 17.29 18.60 -15.98
N THR A 148 18.00 18.38 -14.88
CA THR A 148 19.08 19.27 -14.42
C THR A 148 20.30 19.18 -15.33
N ARG A 149 20.67 17.99 -15.82
CA ARG A 149 21.74 17.82 -16.82
C ARG A 149 21.40 18.44 -18.17
N GLU A 150 20.17 18.27 -18.64
CA GLU A 150 19.70 18.85 -19.91
C GLU A 150 19.62 20.37 -19.83
N ALA A 151 19.15 20.92 -18.70
CA ALA A 151 19.18 22.35 -18.43
C ALA A 151 20.61 22.92 -18.39
N ALA A 152 21.56 22.17 -17.80
CA ALA A 152 22.97 22.54 -17.76
C ALA A 152 23.65 22.50 -19.16
N ASP A 153 23.36 21.49 -19.98
CA ASP A 153 23.88 21.40 -21.35
C ASP A 153 23.31 22.52 -22.24
N ASN A 154 22.00 22.81 -22.13
CA ASN A 154 21.39 23.92 -22.87
C ASN A 154 21.95 25.30 -22.47
N THR A 155 22.25 25.52 -21.19
CA THR A 155 22.90 26.77 -20.76
C THR A 155 24.35 26.87 -21.23
N ALA A 156 25.08 25.75 -21.33
CA ALA A 156 26.44 25.72 -21.86
C ALA A 156 26.51 25.96 -23.38
N ARG A 157 25.50 25.52 -24.14
CA ARG A 157 25.44 25.69 -25.61
C ARG A 157 24.96 27.07 -26.07
N ALA A 158 24.13 27.75 -25.27
CA ALA A 158 23.56 29.04 -25.64
C ALA A 158 24.57 30.15 -26.04
N PRO A 159 25.76 30.28 -25.43
CA PRO A 159 26.77 31.24 -25.86
C PRO A 159 27.44 30.86 -27.19
N GLN A 160 27.66 29.56 -27.43
CA GLN A 160 28.34 29.05 -28.63
C GLN A 160 27.46 29.22 -29.88
N GLU A 161 26.17 28.91 -29.77
CA GLU A 161 25.22 29.11 -30.86
C GLU A 161 25.04 30.60 -31.20
N ARG A 162 25.05 31.49 -30.19
CA ARG A 162 25.02 32.95 -30.41
C ARG A 162 26.27 33.44 -31.13
N ALA A 163 27.44 32.89 -30.84
CA ALA A 163 28.69 33.23 -31.51
C ALA A 163 28.69 32.74 -32.97
N GLN A 164 28.24 31.51 -33.23
CA GLN A 164 28.13 30.95 -34.59
C GLN A 164 27.10 31.69 -35.45
N ARG A 165 25.92 32.03 -34.91
CA ARG A 165 24.92 32.85 -35.63
C ARG A 165 25.44 34.23 -36.02
N ARG A 166 26.31 34.84 -35.20
CA ARG A 166 26.94 36.14 -35.54
C ARG A 166 27.96 36.02 -36.66
N GLN A 167 28.58 34.87 -36.85
CA GLN A 167 29.55 34.62 -37.92
C GLN A 167 28.88 34.33 -39.27
N MET A 168 27.70 33.72 -39.29
CA MET A 168 26.96 33.42 -40.53
C MET A 168 26.23 34.62 -41.15
N VAL A 169 26.08 35.73 -40.41
CA VAL A 169 25.38 36.95 -40.85
C VAL A 169 26.36 38.03 -41.32
N ARG A 170 27.66 37.71 -41.41
CA ARG A 170 28.70 38.53 -42.06
C ARG A 170 29.09 37.91 -43.40
#